data_AF-A0AAV0XJ62-F1
#
_entry.id   AF-A0AAV0XJ62-F1
#
_cell.length_a   1.000
_cell.length_b   1.000
_cell.length_c   1.000
_cell.angle_alpha   90.00
_cell.angle_beta   90.00
_cell.angle_gamma   90.00
#
_symmetry.space_group_name_H-M   'P 1'
#
loop_
_entity.id
_entity.type
_entity.pdbx_description
1 polymer ?
#
loop_
_entity_poly.entity_id
_entity_poly.type
_entity_poly.pdbx_seq_one_letter_code
_entity_poly.pdbx_strand_id
1 'polypeptide(L)'
;MDLHSSKIIDFNLVQKGMGSGDLERKACESLIVKLIEEENCNIELFLTDRHRGIRYFLRTKYPQIEHEFDVWHLSKSLSKRLKGLDKKYPDAYLWKTSINNHLWWSSQTCNGDRSLLVEKFTSVLNHISNVHEWEDNGKTKKCEHEKLNDEDLKKKLWIYPNSESYFALKKNYYG
;
A
#
# COMPACT_ATOMS: atom_id res chain seq x y z
N MET A 1 -18.22 -5.23 1.64
CA MET A 1 -18.39 -5.94 0.36
C MET A 1 -17.67 -7.25 0.50
N ASP A 2 -18.26 -8.34 0.04
CA ASP A 2 -17.62 -9.65 0.00
C ASP A 2 -16.63 -9.72 -1.17
N LEU A 3 -15.42 -10.22 -0.94
CA LEU A 3 -14.37 -10.29 -1.95
C LEU A 3 -14.68 -11.31 -3.05
N HIS A 4 -15.37 -12.40 -2.71
CA HIS A 4 -15.62 -13.49 -3.65
C HIS A 4 -16.81 -13.21 -4.56
N SER A 5 -17.92 -12.74 -3.98
CA SER A 5 -19.15 -12.46 -4.72
C SER A 5 -19.25 -11.03 -5.24
N SER A 6 -18.36 -10.12 -4.79
CA SER A 6 -18.45 -8.67 -5.08
C SER A 6 -19.77 -8.03 -4.64
N LYS A 7 -20.52 -8.67 -3.74
CA LYS A 7 -21.80 -8.17 -3.24
C LYS A 7 -21.63 -7.36 -1.97
N ILE A 8 -22.54 -6.42 -1.75
CA ILE A 8 -22.68 -5.74 -0.46
C ILE A 8 -23.36 -6.73 0.48
N ILE A 9 -22.67 -7.14 1.54
CA ILE A 9 -23.24 -8.02 2.58
C ILE A 9 -24.20 -7.20 3.46
N ASP A 10 -23.75 -6.04 3.91
CA ASP A 10 -24.53 -5.15 4.76
C ASP A 10 -24.00 -3.71 4.62
N PHE A 11 -24.82 -2.73 5.01
CA PHE A 11 -24.53 -1.31 5.01
C PHE A 11 -25.10 -0.66 6.28
N ASN A 12 -24.24 0.06 7.00
CA ASN A 12 -24.62 0.80 8.20
C ASN A 12 -24.30 2.29 8.04
N LEU A 13 -25.23 3.15 8.46
CA LEU A 13 -25.12 4.61 8.35
C LEU A 13 -25.31 5.26 9.71
N VAL A 14 -24.27 5.93 10.19
CA VAL A 14 -24.31 6.73 11.42
C VAL A 14 -24.12 8.20 11.05
N GLN A 15 -25.08 9.05 11.44
CA GLN A 15 -25.08 10.47 11.12
C GLN A 15 -24.82 11.36 12.34
N LYS A 16 -24.35 12.59 12.06
CA LYS A 16 -24.14 13.62 13.09
C LYS A 16 -25.48 13.95 13.75
N GLY A 17 -25.60 13.68 15.05
CA GLY A 17 -26.86 13.77 15.81
C GLY A 17 -27.33 12.45 16.41
N MET A 18 -26.92 11.31 15.82
CA MET A 18 -27.15 9.97 16.37
C MET A 18 -26.11 9.58 17.43
N GLY A 19 -25.03 10.36 17.55
CA GLY A 19 -24.00 10.18 18.56
C GLY A 19 -22.92 11.27 18.50
N SER A 20 -22.12 11.36 19.56
CA SER A 20 -20.93 12.21 19.64
C SER A 20 -19.64 11.43 19.38
N GLY A 21 -18.57 12.11 18.95
CA GLY A 21 -17.24 11.50 18.77
C GLY A 21 -17.00 10.87 17.40
N ASP A 22 -16.20 9.82 17.37
CA ASP A 22 -15.75 9.12 16.17
C ASP A 22 -16.87 8.26 15.56
N LEU A 23 -17.59 8.84 14.61
CA LEU A 23 -18.75 8.20 13.97
C LEU A 23 -18.36 7.05 13.05
N GLU A 24 -17.21 7.14 12.39
CA GLU A 24 -16.72 6.10 11.47
C GLU A 24 -16.41 4.82 12.25
N ARG A 25 -15.67 4.95 13.36
CA ARG A 25 -15.43 3.81 14.25
C ARG A 25 -16.73 3.22 14.76
N LYS A 26 -17.66 4.05 15.25
CA LYS A 26 -18.95 3.55 15.77
C LYS A 26 -19.74 2.78 14.72
N ALA A 27 -19.85 3.31 13.50
CA ALA A 27 -20.54 2.63 12.41
C ALA A 27 -19.91 1.28 12.10
N CYS A 28 -18.57 1.23 12.05
CA CYS A 28 -17.82 0.01 11.82
C CYS A 28 -17.98 -1.01 12.96
N GLU A 29 -17.87 -0.58 14.22
CA GLU A 29 -18.06 -1.43 15.39
C GLU A 29 -19.44 -2.06 15.39
N SER A 30 -20.49 -1.26 15.20
CA SER A 30 -21.87 -1.75 15.13
C SER A 30 -22.08 -2.72 13.97
N LEU A 31 -21.49 -2.46 12.79
CA LEU A 31 -21.59 -3.35 11.64
C LEU A 31 -20.93 -4.71 11.91
N ILE A 32 -19.72 -4.72 12.47
CA ILE A 32 -18.98 -5.95 12.78
C ILE A 32 -19.70 -6.76 13.85
N VAL A 33 -20.18 -6.12 14.91
CA VAL A 33 -20.95 -6.79 15.97
C VAL A 33 -22.21 -7.43 15.40
N LYS A 34 -22.99 -6.70 14.60
CA LYS A 34 -24.19 -7.24 13.95
C LYS A 34 -23.87 -8.46 13.10
N LEU A 35 -22.89 -8.33 12.20
CA LEU A 35 -22.52 -9.41 11.28
C LEU A 35 -22.09 -10.68 12.04
N ILE A 36 -21.29 -10.54 13.10
CA ILE A 36 -20.74 -11.71 13.80
C ILE A 36 -21.74 -12.28 14.80
N GLU A 37 -22.35 -11.44 15.64
CA GLU A 37 -23.12 -11.89 16.80
C GLU A 37 -24.59 -12.14 16.49
N GLU A 38 -25.17 -11.39 15.54
CA GLU A 38 -26.59 -11.53 15.17
C GLU A 38 -26.77 -12.40 13.93
N GLU A 39 -25.91 -12.22 12.92
CA GLU A 39 -26.02 -12.91 11.62
C GLU A 39 -25.12 -14.16 11.52
N ASN A 40 -24.30 -14.43 12.55
CA ASN A 40 -23.35 -15.55 12.59
C ASN A 40 -22.42 -15.60 11.35
N CYS A 41 -22.03 -14.43 10.84
CA CYS A 41 -21.14 -14.28 9.70
C CYS A 41 -19.68 -14.50 10.14
N ASN A 42 -19.02 -15.48 9.53
CA ASN A 42 -17.58 -15.68 9.72
C ASN A 42 -16.78 -14.70 8.85
N ILE A 43 -16.13 -13.72 9.48
CA ILE A 43 -15.27 -12.75 8.80
C ILE A 43 -13.82 -13.19 9.00
N GLU A 44 -13.19 -13.73 7.95
CA GLU A 44 -11.78 -14.15 8.00
C GLU A 44 -10.84 -12.96 7.79
N LEU A 45 -11.14 -12.11 6.81
CA LEU A 45 -10.35 -10.95 6.42
C LEU A 45 -11.24 -9.70 6.38
N PHE A 46 -10.75 -8.61 6.96
CA PHE A 46 -11.42 -7.32 6.92
C PHE A 46 -10.45 -6.23 6.44
N LEU A 47 -10.83 -5.53 5.36
CA LEU A 47 -10.04 -4.47 4.73
C LEU A 47 -10.62 -3.10 5.09
N THR A 48 -9.81 -2.21 5.65
CA THR A 48 -10.24 -0.85 5.99
C THR A 48 -9.20 0.20 5.66
N ASP A 49 -9.57 1.46 5.83
CA ASP A 49 -8.63 2.56 5.94
C ASP A 49 -7.73 2.46 7.18
N ARG A 50 -6.68 3.30 7.22
CA ARG A 50 -5.74 3.41 8.34
C ARG A 50 -6.33 4.13 9.56
N HIS A 51 -7.55 3.79 9.94
CA HIS A 51 -8.24 4.37 11.07
C HIS A 51 -7.75 3.73 12.39
N ARG A 52 -7.08 4.52 13.25
CA ARG A 52 -6.45 4.02 14.49
C ARG A 52 -7.45 3.36 15.44
N GLY A 53 -8.66 3.93 15.55
CA GLY A 53 -9.74 3.41 16.40
C GLY A 53 -10.22 2.02 15.97
N ILE A 54 -10.59 1.86 14.69
CA ILE A 54 -11.00 0.57 14.10
C ILE A 54 -9.90 -0.48 14.24
N ARG A 55 -8.64 -0.12 13.94
CA ARG A 55 -7.50 -1.02 14.11
C ARG A 55 -7.37 -1.50 15.56
N TYR A 56 -7.52 -0.61 16.53
CA TYR A 56 -7.47 -0.97 17.94
C TYR A 56 -8.64 -1.90 18.32
N PHE A 57 -9.85 -1.58 17.87
CA PHE A 57 -11.05 -2.36 18.10
C PHE A 57 -10.91 -3.79 17.57
N LEU A 58 -10.60 -3.98 16.28
CA LEU A 58 -10.44 -5.30 15.68
C LEU A 58 -9.38 -6.12 16.39
N ARG A 59 -8.19 -5.54 16.63
CA ARG A 59 -7.10 -6.22 17.34
C ARG A 59 -7.47 -6.66 18.75
N THR A 60 -8.33 -5.93 19.46
CA THR A 60 -8.64 -6.20 20.88
C THR A 60 -9.91 -7.02 21.08
N LYS A 61 -10.90 -6.87 20.19
CA LYS A 61 -12.21 -7.53 20.30
C LYS A 61 -12.35 -8.74 19.38
N TYR A 62 -11.73 -8.70 18.20
CA TYR A 62 -11.82 -9.73 17.19
C TYR A 62 -10.42 -10.09 16.65
N PRO A 63 -9.47 -10.53 17.51
CA PRO A 63 -8.08 -10.80 17.11
C PRO A 63 -7.95 -11.94 16.09
N GLN A 64 -8.99 -12.77 15.92
CA GLN A 64 -9.06 -13.82 14.91
C GLN A 64 -9.30 -13.28 13.49
N ILE A 65 -9.82 -12.06 13.35
CA ILE A 65 -10.03 -11.43 12.06
C ILE A 65 -8.70 -10.88 11.58
N GLU A 66 -8.26 -11.33 10.40
CA GLU A 66 -7.12 -10.72 9.74
C GLU A 66 -7.50 -9.30 9.29
N HIS A 67 -6.76 -8.30 9.79
CA HIS A 67 -7.01 -6.91 9.47
C HIS A 67 -5.95 -6.37 8.50
N GLU A 68 -6.39 -6.02 7.31
CA GLU A 68 -5.56 -5.43 6.26
C GLU A 68 -5.99 -4.00 5.90
N PHE A 69 -5.11 -3.30 5.18
CA PHE A 69 -5.35 -1.94 4.73
C PHE A 69 -5.55 -1.87 3.22
N ASP A 70 -6.45 -0.99 2.81
CA ASP A 70 -6.64 -0.70 1.39
C ASP A 70 -5.38 -0.04 0.79
N VAL A 71 -4.77 -0.75 -0.17
CA VAL A 71 -3.60 -0.30 -0.94
C VAL A 71 -3.89 0.95 -1.76
N TRP A 72 -5.14 1.20 -2.16
CA TRP A 72 -5.51 2.43 -2.87
C TRP A 72 -5.22 3.67 -2.03
N HIS A 73 -5.56 3.64 -0.73
CA HIS A 73 -5.24 4.74 0.19
C HIS A 73 -3.73 4.93 0.37
N LEU A 74 -2.94 3.85 0.32
CA LEU A 74 -1.49 3.91 0.32
C LEU A 74 -0.96 4.56 -0.97
N SER A 75 -1.43 4.12 -2.15
CA SER A 75 -1.04 4.68 -3.45
C SER A 75 -1.38 6.17 -3.55
N LYS A 76 -2.56 6.58 -3.07
CA LYS A 76 -2.97 7.98 -3.01
C LYS A 76 -2.06 8.80 -2.10
N SER A 77 -1.73 8.26 -0.93
CA SER A 77 -0.80 8.92 0.02
C SER A 77 0.60 9.07 -0.57
N LEU A 78 1.10 8.02 -1.23
CA LEU A 78 2.39 8.01 -1.92
C LEU A 78 2.43 9.04 -3.06
N SER A 79 1.39 9.08 -3.89
CA SER A 79 1.25 10.07 -4.96
C SER A 79 1.29 11.51 -4.44
N LYS A 80 0.66 11.78 -3.29
CA LYS A 80 0.72 13.09 -2.65
C LYS A 80 2.13 13.44 -2.16
N ARG A 81 2.86 12.47 -1.59
CA ARG A 81 4.28 12.66 -1.19
C ARG A 81 5.16 12.97 -2.39
N LEU A 82 5.03 12.17 -3.47
CA LEU A 82 5.80 12.34 -4.70
C LEU A 82 5.50 13.69 -5.37
N LYS A 83 4.26 14.17 -5.33
CA LYS A 83 3.91 15.51 -5.82
C LYS A 83 4.73 16.61 -5.14
N GLY A 84 5.13 16.45 -3.88
CA GLY A 84 6.02 17.41 -3.19
C GLY A 84 7.43 17.50 -3.77
N LEU A 85 7.83 16.55 -4.64
CA LEU A 85 9.14 16.55 -5.29
C LEU A 85 9.14 17.34 -6.60
N ASP A 86 7.98 17.66 -7.18
CA ASP A 86 7.84 18.22 -8.54
C ASP A 86 8.69 19.47 -8.80
N LYS A 87 8.81 20.36 -7.81
CA LYS A 87 9.55 21.61 -7.92
C LYS A 87 11.04 21.47 -7.67
N LYS A 88 11.45 20.63 -6.72
CA LYS A 88 12.85 20.55 -6.25
C LYS A 88 13.63 19.42 -6.91
N TYR A 89 12.96 18.32 -7.21
CA TYR A 89 13.56 17.11 -7.80
C TYR A 89 12.66 16.62 -8.95
N PRO A 90 12.58 17.38 -10.06
CA PRO A 90 11.69 17.08 -11.17
C PRO A 90 12.01 15.73 -11.84
N ASP A 91 13.30 15.39 -11.92
CA ASP A 91 13.80 14.09 -12.37
C ASP A 91 13.25 12.92 -11.53
N ALA A 92 13.26 13.03 -10.19
CA ALA A 92 12.63 12.06 -9.31
C ALA A 92 11.10 12.00 -9.51
N TYR A 93 10.46 13.14 -9.71
CA TYR A 93 9.01 13.20 -9.90
C TYR A 93 8.54 12.53 -11.21
N LEU A 94 9.37 12.51 -12.26
CA LEU A 94 9.05 11.79 -13.51
C LEU A 94 8.78 10.30 -13.28
N TRP A 95 9.37 9.70 -12.25
CA TRP A 95 9.18 8.30 -11.90
C TRP A 95 7.88 8.02 -11.13
N LYS A 96 7.04 9.03 -10.84
CA LYS A 96 5.84 8.86 -9.99
C LYS A 96 4.90 7.74 -10.44
N THR A 97 4.72 7.60 -11.75
CA THR A 97 3.80 6.60 -12.32
C THR A 97 4.40 5.22 -12.17
N SER A 98 5.68 5.06 -12.54
CA SER A 98 6.43 3.81 -12.36
C SER A 98 6.45 3.37 -10.91
N ILE A 99 6.68 4.29 -9.96
CA ILE A 99 6.69 4.01 -8.52
C ILE A 99 5.32 3.53 -8.04
N ASN A 100 4.23 4.18 -8.47
CA ASN A 100 2.88 3.74 -8.10
C ASN A 100 2.54 2.38 -8.72
N ASN A 101 2.86 2.16 -9.99
CA ASN A 101 2.64 0.89 -10.64
C ASN A 101 3.44 -0.23 -9.95
N HIS A 102 4.67 0.06 -9.52
CA HIS A 102 5.50 -0.87 -8.77
C HIS A 102 4.90 -1.20 -7.40
N LEU A 103 4.27 -0.24 -6.72
CA LEU A 103 3.52 -0.51 -5.48
C LEU A 103 2.38 -1.50 -5.73
N TRP A 104 1.55 -1.25 -6.74
CA TRP A 104 0.44 -2.13 -7.10
C TRP A 104 0.92 -3.54 -7.46
N TRP A 105 1.93 -3.64 -8.32
CA TRP A 105 2.54 -4.91 -8.68
C TRP A 105 3.12 -5.64 -7.46
N SER A 106 3.80 -4.93 -6.56
CA SER A 106 4.34 -5.50 -5.33
C SER A 106 3.21 -6.07 -4.46
N SER A 107 2.12 -5.33 -4.28
CA SER A 107 0.93 -5.77 -3.53
C SER A 107 0.24 -6.97 -4.15
N GLN A 108 0.16 -7.04 -5.48
CA GLN A 108 -0.47 -8.16 -6.18
C GLN A 108 0.39 -9.44 -6.18
N THR A 109 1.71 -9.31 -6.06
CA THR A 109 2.65 -10.42 -6.21
C THR A 109 3.38 -10.80 -4.92
N CYS A 110 2.98 -10.23 -3.78
CA CYS A 110 3.52 -10.58 -2.48
C CYS A 110 2.85 -11.80 -1.83
N ASN A 111 1.74 -12.32 -2.39
CA ASN A 111 1.02 -13.48 -1.87
C ASN A 111 0.68 -13.38 -0.36
N GLY A 112 0.27 -12.19 0.10
CA GLY A 112 -0.02 -11.93 1.52
C GLY A 112 1.22 -11.78 2.43
N ASP A 113 2.44 -12.03 1.93
CA ASP A 113 3.66 -11.86 2.72
C ASP A 113 4.05 -10.38 2.82
N ARG A 114 3.89 -9.83 4.02
CA ARG A 114 4.27 -8.44 4.34
C ARG A 114 5.76 -8.15 4.10
N SER A 115 6.64 -9.08 4.44
CA SER A 115 8.09 -8.91 4.26
C SER A 115 8.43 -8.87 2.78
N LEU A 116 7.82 -9.77 2.00
CA LEU A 116 7.97 -9.78 0.55
C LEU A 116 7.40 -8.52 -0.11
N LEU A 117 6.25 -8.01 0.36
CA LEU A 117 5.69 -6.74 -0.11
C LEU A 117 6.68 -5.58 0.08
N VAL A 118 7.27 -5.48 1.28
CA VAL A 118 8.26 -4.44 1.59
C VAL A 118 9.52 -4.62 0.73
N GLU A 119 10.02 -5.85 0.62
CA GLU A 119 11.19 -6.18 -0.22
C GLU A 119 10.96 -5.77 -1.68
N LYS A 120 9.86 -6.25 -2.29
CA LYS A 120 9.47 -5.92 -3.67
C LYS A 120 9.28 -4.43 -3.84
N PHE A 121 8.55 -3.76 -2.96
CA PHE A 121 8.29 -2.34 -3.16
C PHE A 121 9.56 -1.48 -3.01
N THR A 122 10.43 -1.81 -2.05
CA THR A 122 11.69 -1.07 -1.82
C THR A 122 12.73 -1.29 -2.93
N SER A 123 12.66 -2.41 -3.67
CA SER A 123 13.50 -2.63 -4.85
C SER A 123 13.31 -1.58 -5.95
N VAL A 124 12.21 -0.80 -5.91
CA VAL A 124 11.99 0.34 -6.83
C VAL A 124 13.18 1.29 -6.90
N LEU A 125 13.90 1.48 -5.79
CA LEU A 125 15.09 2.34 -5.76
C LEU A 125 16.25 1.79 -6.61
N ASN A 126 16.38 0.46 -6.69
CA ASN A 126 17.34 -0.19 -7.58
C ASN A 126 16.88 -0.05 -9.03
N HIS A 127 15.60 -0.34 -9.29
CA HIS A 127 15.00 -0.25 -10.62
C HIS A 127 15.18 1.15 -11.25
N ILE A 128 14.83 2.23 -10.54
CA ILE A 128 14.96 3.60 -11.06
C ILE A 128 16.41 4.04 -11.27
N SER A 129 17.38 3.31 -10.70
CA SER A 129 18.80 3.58 -10.81
C SER A 129 19.51 2.64 -11.80
N ASN A 130 18.73 1.93 -12.63
CA ASN A 130 19.22 0.95 -13.60
C ASN A 130 19.99 -0.24 -12.95
N VAL A 131 19.69 -0.55 -11.69
CA VAL A 131 20.25 -1.69 -10.97
C VAL A 131 19.21 -2.81 -10.99
N HIS A 132 19.45 -3.83 -11.82
CA HIS A 132 18.51 -4.91 -12.07
C HIS A 132 18.86 -6.23 -11.38
N GLU A 133 20.08 -6.33 -10.83
CA GLU A 133 20.57 -7.44 -10.01
C GLU A 133 21.32 -6.85 -8.81
N TRP A 134 21.08 -7.38 -7.62
CA TRP A 134 21.72 -6.90 -6.38
C TRP A 134 21.81 -8.02 -5.34
N GLU A 135 22.65 -7.83 -4.34
CA GLU A 135 22.71 -8.72 -3.18
C GLU A 135 21.95 -8.11 -2.00
N ASP A 136 21.13 -8.92 -1.34
CA ASP A 136 20.45 -8.54 -0.10
C ASP A 136 20.48 -9.71 0.88
N ASN A 137 21.03 -9.47 2.08
CA ASN A 137 21.24 -10.50 3.12
C ASN A 137 21.89 -11.80 2.60
N GLY A 138 22.91 -11.66 1.75
CA GLY A 138 23.64 -12.80 1.16
C GLY A 138 22.86 -13.60 0.12
N LYS A 139 21.71 -13.10 -0.33
CA LYS A 139 20.93 -13.68 -1.43
C LYS A 139 20.99 -12.77 -2.64
N THR A 140 21.31 -13.34 -3.80
CA THR A 140 21.19 -12.63 -5.08
C THR A 140 19.70 -12.44 -5.40
N LYS A 141 19.34 -11.19 -5.65
CA LYS A 141 18.01 -10.75 -6.07
C LYS A 141 18.11 -10.15 -7.46
N LYS A 142 17.04 -10.27 -8.22
CA LYS A 142 16.94 -9.70 -9.57
C LYS A 142 15.52 -9.27 -9.88
N CYS A 143 15.39 -8.42 -10.88
CA CYS A 143 14.10 -8.04 -11.44
C CYS A 143 13.28 -9.25 -11.89
N GLU A 144 11.96 -9.19 -11.66
CA GLU A 144 10.97 -10.14 -12.19
C GLU A 144 10.43 -9.74 -13.57
N HIS A 145 10.83 -8.58 -14.09
CA HIS A 145 10.49 -8.14 -15.44
C HIS A 145 11.49 -8.66 -16.48
N GLU A 146 11.05 -8.77 -17.73
CA GLU A 146 11.94 -9.10 -18.85
C GLU A 146 13.03 -8.05 -19.05
N LYS A 147 14.13 -8.41 -19.71
CA LYS A 147 15.20 -7.46 -20.02
C LYS A 147 14.63 -6.30 -20.84
N LEU A 148 14.95 -5.09 -20.42
CA LEU A 148 14.62 -3.90 -21.19
C LEU A 148 15.41 -3.94 -22.50
N ASN A 149 14.77 -3.55 -23.59
CA ASN A 149 15.45 -3.40 -24.87
C ASN A 149 16.40 -2.18 -24.84
N ASP A 150 17.35 -2.14 -25.77
CA ASP A 150 18.37 -1.07 -25.82
C ASP A 150 17.78 0.33 -26.01
N GLU A 151 16.61 0.44 -26.66
CA GLU A 151 15.94 1.73 -26.83
C GLU A 151 15.38 2.24 -25.50
N ASP A 152 14.72 1.38 -24.73
CA ASP A 152 14.14 1.71 -23.42
C ASP A 152 15.24 2.07 -22.42
N LEU A 153 16.38 1.36 -22.47
CA LEU A 153 17.56 1.66 -21.64
C LEU A 153 18.11 3.06 -21.93
N LYS A 154 18.13 3.49 -23.20
CA LYS A 154 18.65 4.80 -23.62
C LYS A 154 17.65 5.94 -23.41
N LYS A 155 16.35 5.67 -23.53
CA LYS A 155 15.29 6.69 -23.40
C LYS A 155 14.95 7.01 -21.94
N LYS A 156 15.23 6.10 -21.00
CA LYS A 156 14.92 6.30 -19.58
C LYS A 156 15.89 7.28 -18.92
N LEU A 157 15.32 8.19 -18.12
CA LEU A 157 16.05 9.16 -17.30
C LEU A 157 16.37 8.53 -15.94
N TRP A 158 17.35 7.64 -15.92
CA TRP A 158 17.79 6.94 -14.73
C TRP A 158 18.26 7.91 -13.65
N ILE A 159 17.88 7.62 -12.41
CA ILE A 159 18.34 8.39 -11.25
C ILE A 159 19.74 7.88 -10.86
N TYR A 160 20.70 8.79 -10.75
CA TYR A 160 22.04 8.42 -10.30
C TYR A 160 22.01 7.99 -8.83
N PRO A 161 22.55 6.81 -8.46
CA PRO A 161 22.69 6.38 -7.07
C PRO A 161 23.42 7.46 -6.26
N ASN A 162 22.88 7.84 -5.09
CA ASN A 162 23.43 8.89 -4.22
C ASN A 162 23.27 10.34 -4.70
N SER A 163 22.47 10.61 -5.74
CA SER A 163 22.02 11.97 -6.04
C SER A 163 21.06 12.52 -4.96
N GLU A 164 20.89 13.84 -4.89
CA GLU A 164 19.88 14.44 -4.00
C GLU A 164 18.47 13.92 -4.31
N SER A 165 18.16 13.74 -5.61
CA SER A 165 16.91 13.17 -6.09
C SER A 165 16.70 11.72 -5.60
N TYR A 166 17.76 10.91 -5.62
CA TYR A 166 17.73 9.56 -5.05
C TYR A 166 17.43 9.58 -3.55
N PHE A 167 18.11 10.44 -2.79
CA PHE A 167 17.86 10.56 -1.34
C PHE A 167 16.48 11.12 -1.01
N ALA A 168 15.97 12.04 -1.84
CA ALA A 168 14.61 12.56 -1.72
C ALA A 168 13.56 11.46 -1.92
N LEU A 169 13.78 10.57 -2.89
CA LEU A 169 12.97 9.36 -3.06
C LEU A 169 13.13 8.42 -1.86
N LYS A 170 14.36 8.06 -1.47
CA LYS A 170 14.63 7.16 -0.32
C LYS A 170 13.95 7.60 0.96
N LYS A 171 13.99 8.90 1.30
CA LYS A 171 13.31 9.48 2.48
C LYS A 171 11.79 9.26 2.45
N ASN A 172 11.19 9.13 1.26
CA ASN A 172 9.77 8.85 1.12
C ASN A 172 9.37 7.37 1.35
N TYR A 173 10.34 6.46 1.47
CA TYR A 173 10.09 5.04 1.74
C TYR A 173 10.36 4.64 3.20
N TYR A 174 11.34 5.28 3.85
CA TYR A 174 11.79 4.95 5.21
C TYR A 174 11.34 5.95 6.30
N GLY A 175 10.49 6.91 5.95
CA GLY A 175 9.98 7.95 6.85
C GLY A 175 8.46 8.03 6.91
#